data_AF-A0A846C104-F1
#
_entry.id   AF-A0A846C104-F1
#
_cell.length_a   1.000
_cell.length_b   1.000
_cell.length_c   1.000
_cell.angle_alpha   90.00
_cell.angle_beta   90.00
_cell.angle_gamma   90.00
#
_symmetry.space_group_name_H-M   'P 1'
#
loop_
_entity.id
_entity.type
_entity.pdbx_description
1 polymer ?
#
loop_
_entity_poly.entity_id
_entity_poly.type
_entity_poly.pdbx_seq_one_letter_code
_entity_poly.pdbx_strand_id
1 'polypeptide(L)'
;MMIDPSIHEQNYHFFLEEASELLQVIEQDLLELRDNYSINKVHNLMRTTHTLKGAAASVDRETIKTISHSFEDIFKALLQPDVSIDSEIEAL
;
A
#
# COMPACT_ATOMS: atom_id res chain seq x y z
N MET A 1 25.58 15.07 5.99
CA MET A 1 24.84 16.34 6.15
C MET A 1 23.87 16.13 7.29
N MET A 2 23.93 16.93 8.36
CA MET A 2 22.97 16.80 9.47
C MET A 2 21.63 17.37 8.98
N ILE A 3 20.63 16.50 8.82
CA ILE A 3 19.26 16.96 8.54
C ILE A 3 18.77 17.64 9.81
N ASP A 4 18.27 18.86 9.68
CA ASP A 4 17.67 19.61 10.77
C ASP A 4 16.54 18.76 11.41
N PRO A 5 16.57 18.50 12.73
CA PRO A 5 15.55 17.69 13.40
C PRO A 5 14.11 18.16 13.12
N SER A 6 13.90 19.46 12.89
CA SER A 6 12.58 20.02 12.54
C SER A 6 12.06 19.55 11.18
N ILE A 7 12.95 19.31 10.22
CA ILE A 7 12.60 18.79 8.89
C ILE A 7 12.18 17.31 9.00
N HIS A 8 12.85 16.54 9.86
CA HIS A 8 12.49 15.14 10.08
C HIS A 8 11.09 15.02 10.71
N GLU A 9 10.75 15.85 11.70
CA GLU A 9 9.42 15.87 12.29
C GLU A 9 8.34 16.28 11.29
N GLN A 10 8.60 17.29 10.44
CA GLN A 10 7.68 17.70 9.38
C GLN A 10 7.45 16.60 8.36
N ASN A 11 8.51 15.97 7.85
CA ASN A 11 8.39 14.85 6.92
C ASN A 11 7.60 13.69 7.50
N TYR A 12 7.79 13.41 8.79
CA TYR A 12 7.03 12.37 9.48
C TYR A 12 5.54 12.74 9.61
N HIS A 13 5.21 14.01 9.88
CA HIS A 13 3.82 14.47 9.89
C HIS A 13 3.15 14.32 8.52
N PHE A 14 3.82 14.78 7.45
CA PHE A 14 3.33 14.61 6.08
C PHE A 14 3.15 13.14 5.72
N PHE A 15 4.10 12.29 6.12
CA PHE A 15 3.96 10.84 5.94
C PHE A 15 2.71 10.28 6.62
N LEU A 16 2.38 10.70 7.85
CA LEU A 16 1.20 10.20 8.55
C LEU A 16 -0.10 10.59 7.84
N GLU A 17 -0.18 11.82 7.33
CA GLU A 17 -1.33 12.30 6.55
C GLU A 17 -1.46 11.51 5.23
N GLU A 18 -0.38 11.44 4.45
CA GLU A 18 -0.37 10.73 3.17
C GLU A 18 -0.65 9.23 3.36
N ALA A 19 -0.04 8.60 4.37
CA ALA A 19 -0.28 7.19 4.66
C ALA A 19 -1.75 6.91 4.99
N SER A 20 -2.41 7.80 5.72
CA SER A 20 -3.84 7.67 6.02
C SER A 20 -4.69 7.72 4.75
N GLU A 21 -4.39 8.65 3.83
CA GLU A 21 -5.11 8.77 2.55
C GLU A 21 -4.87 7.54 1.66
N LEU A 22 -3.62 7.08 1.55
CA LEU A 22 -3.26 5.90 0.75
C LEU A 22 -3.92 4.63 1.31
N LEU A 23 -3.94 4.45 2.63
CA LEU A 23 -4.60 3.30 3.27
C LEU A 23 -6.11 3.30 3.01
N GLN A 24 -6.75 4.47 3.03
CA GLN A 24 -8.17 4.59 2.71
C GLN A 24 -8.48 4.19 1.26
N VAL A 25 -7.61 4.58 0.32
CA VAL A 25 -7.73 4.15 -1.09
C VAL A 25 -7.53 2.64 -1.22
N ILE A 26 -6.52 2.07 -0.55
CA ILE A 26 -6.26 0.62 -0.56
C ILE A 26 -7.47 -0.15 -0.01
N GLU A 27 -8.02 0.29 1.12
CA GLU A 27 -9.20 -0.33 1.74
C GLU A 27 -10.40 -0.31 0.79
N GLN A 28 -10.73 0.86 0.22
CA GLN A 28 -11.87 0.98 -0.69
C GLN A 28 -11.71 0.10 -1.93
N ASP A 29 -10.53 0.11 -2.55
CA ASP A 29 -10.26 -0.70 -3.74
C ASP A 29 -10.31 -2.20 -3.43
N LEU A 30 -9.84 -2.61 -2.24
CA LEU A 30 -9.86 -4.00 -1.79
C LEU A 30 -11.29 -4.49 -1.53
N LEU A 31 -12.10 -3.69 -0.84
CA LEU A 31 -13.51 -4.02 -0.54
C LEU A 31 -14.34 -4.22 -1.81
N GLU A 32 -14.05 -3.44 -2.86
CA GLU A 32 -14.75 -3.56 -4.14
C GLU A 32 -14.14 -4.60 -5.09
N LEU A 33 -12.99 -5.19 -4.75
CA LEU A 33 -12.22 -6.00 -5.68
C LEU A 33 -12.94 -7.30 -6.06
N ARG A 34 -13.59 -7.96 -5.09
CA ARG A 34 -14.32 -9.21 -5.33
C ARG A 34 -15.55 -9.00 -6.21
N ASP A 35 -16.37 -8.02 -5.86
CA ASP A 35 -17.66 -7.81 -6.51
C ASP A 35 -17.49 -7.10 -7.87
N ASN A 36 -16.36 -6.41 -8.08
CA ASN A 36 -16.05 -5.70 -9.32
C ASN A 36 -14.57 -5.85 -9.70
N TYR A 37 -14.13 -7.09 -9.91
CA TYR A 37 -12.75 -7.38 -10.28
C TYR A 37 -12.39 -6.79 -11.65
N SER A 38 -11.24 -6.11 -11.72
CA SER A 38 -10.60 -5.76 -12.99
C SER A 38 -9.09 -5.65 -12.85
N ILE A 39 -8.36 -5.97 -13.92
CA ILE A 39 -6.91 -5.81 -14.00
C ILE A 39 -6.49 -4.37 -13.65
N ASN A 40 -7.28 -3.39 -14.07
CA ASN A 40 -7.02 -1.97 -13.78
C ASN A 40 -7.10 -1.67 -12.28
N LYS A 41 -8.05 -2.27 -11.55
CA LYS A 41 -8.17 -2.12 -10.09
C LYS A 41 -6.99 -2.78 -9.36
N VAL A 42 -6.60 -3.98 -9.78
CA VAL A 42 -5.41 -4.64 -9.22
C VAL A 42 -4.15 -3.79 -9.46
N HIS A 43 -3.99 -3.22 -10.65
CA HIS A 43 -2.91 -2.28 -10.91
C HIS A 43 -3.00 -1.00 -10.06
N ASN A 44 -4.21 -0.54 -9.74
CA ASN A 44 -4.38 0.60 -8.84
C ASN A 44 -3.90 0.26 -7.43
N LEU A 45 -4.34 -0.86 -6.86
CA LEU A 45 -3.88 -1.39 -5.57
C LEU A 45 -2.36 -1.51 -5.51
N MET A 46 -1.74 -2.07 -6.55
CA MET A 46 -0.28 -2.17 -6.65
C MET A 46 0.39 -0.78 -6.60
N ARG A 47 -0.11 0.20 -7.36
CA ARG A 47 0.49 1.54 -7.41
C ARG A 47 0.32 2.30 -6.09
N THR A 48 -0.87 2.28 -5.51
CA THR A 48 -1.14 2.97 -4.23
C THR A 48 -0.26 2.40 -3.11
N THR A 49 -0.13 1.07 -3.07
CA THR A 49 0.75 0.37 -2.14
C THR A 49 2.23 0.67 -2.38
N HIS A 50 2.65 0.77 -3.65
CA HIS A 50 4.00 1.18 -4.02
C HIS A 50 4.34 2.58 -3.49
N THR A 51 3.40 3.52 -3.63
CA THR A 51 3.54 4.87 -3.07
C THR A 51 3.68 4.82 -1.55
N LEU A 52 2.84 4.05 -0.85
CA LEU A 52 2.91 3.89 0.60
C LEU A 52 4.26 3.31 1.05
N LYS A 53 4.80 2.32 0.31
CA LYS A 53 6.14 1.76 0.56
C LYS A 53 7.23 2.82 0.42
N GLY A 54 7.16 3.64 -0.64
CA GLY A 54 8.10 4.72 -0.90
C GLY A 54 8.05 5.80 0.19
N ALA A 55 6.85 6.19 0.60
CA ALA A 55 6.62 7.14 1.68
C ALA A 55 7.15 6.60 3.02
N ALA A 56 6.91 5.33 3.35
CA ALA A 56 7.45 4.71 4.55
C ALA A 56 8.99 4.63 4.55
N ALA A 57 9.58 4.35 3.38
CA ALA A 57 11.04 4.31 3.23
C ALA A 57 11.68 5.70 3.37
N SER A 58 10.99 6.78 2.97
CA SER A 58 11.51 8.15 3.05
C SER A 58 11.59 8.69 4.50
N VAL A 59 10.85 8.08 5.42
CA VAL A 59 10.85 8.40 6.86
C VAL A 59 11.35 7.26 7.75
N ASP A 60 12.13 6.33 7.18
CA ASP A 60 12.78 5.21 7.89
C ASP A 60 11.81 4.31 8.69
N ARG A 61 10.60 4.08 8.16
CA ARG A 61 9.59 3.17 8.76
C ARG A 61 9.66 1.78 8.12
N GLU A 62 10.66 1.02 8.55
CA GLU A 62 10.97 -0.30 7.98
C GLU A 62 9.78 -1.27 8.04
N THR A 63 9.07 -1.35 9.17
CA THR A 63 7.92 -2.25 9.30
C THR A 63 6.82 -1.96 8.28
N ILE A 64 6.47 -0.69 8.08
CA ILE A 64 5.44 -0.28 7.13
C ILE A 64 5.92 -0.58 5.71
N LYS A 65 7.19 -0.27 5.39
CA LYS A 65 7.80 -0.61 4.10
C LYS A 65 7.70 -2.11 3.80
N THR A 66 8.02 -2.97 4.78
CA THR A 66 7.96 -4.42 4.62
C THR A 66 6.55 -4.92 4.37
N ILE A 67 5.57 -4.42 5.14
CA ILE A 67 4.16 -4.79 4.98
C ILE A 67 3.64 -4.34 3.59
N SER A 68 3.93 -3.11 3.17
CA SER A 68 3.56 -2.62 1.85
C SER A 68 4.19 -3.44 0.73
N HIS A 69 5.41 -3.93 0.90
CA HIS A 69 6.02 -4.84 -0.08
C HIS A 69 5.27 -6.18 -0.17
N SER A 70 4.86 -6.75 0.97
CA SER A 70 4.03 -7.97 0.98
C SER A 70 2.68 -7.76 0.28
N PHE A 71 2.04 -6.60 0.44
CA PHE A 71 0.83 -6.25 -0.31
C PHE A 71 1.09 -6.18 -1.82
N GLU A 72 2.20 -5.60 -2.29
CA GLU A 72 2.55 -5.61 -3.72
C GLU A 72 2.66 -7.04 -4.27
N ASP A 73 3.27 -7.96 -3.51
CA ASP A 73 3.39 -9.37 -3.89
C ASP A 73 2.02 -10.07 -3.96
N ILE A 74 1.13 -9.81 -2.99
CA ILE A 74 -0.24 -10.32 -2.98
C ILE A 74 -1.00 -9.81 -4.22
N PHE A 75 -1.01 -8.50 -4.46
CA PHE A 75 -1.72 -7.94 -5.62
C PHE A 75 -1.14 -8.41 -6.95
N LYS A 76 0.17 -8.62 -7.03
CA LYS A 76 0.80 -9.24 -8.21
C LYS A 76 0.31 -10.68 -8.43
N ALA A 77 0.09 -11.45 -7.37
CA ALA A 77 -0.46 -12.80 -7.50
C ALA A 77 -1.89 -12.77 -8.08
N LEU A 78 -2.69 -11.76 -7.75
CA LEU A 78 -4.05 -11.61 -8.30
C LEU A 78 -4.11 -11.43 -9.82
N LEU A 79 -3.00 -11.00 -10.46
CA LEU A 79 -2.91 -10.89 -11.92
C LEU A 79 -2.66 -12.24 -12.62
N GLN A 80 -2.43 -13.32 -11.87
CA GLN A 80 -2.21 -14.64 -12.47
C GLN A 80 -3.54 -15.24 -12.96
N PRO A 81 -3.58 -15.85 -14.16
CA PRO A 81 -4.81 -16.34 -14.78
C PRO A 81 -5.53 -17.44 -14.00
N ASP A 82 -4.86 -18.11 -13.04
CA ASP A 82 -5.39 -19.24 -12.28
C ASP A 82 -5.63 -18.93 -10.78
N VAL A 83 -5.54 -17.67 -10.34
CA VAL A 83 -5.79 -17.30 -8.94
C VAL A 83 -7.29 -17.07 -8.70
N SER A 84 -7.90 -17.90 -7.84
CA SER A 84 -9.20 -17.60 -7.25
C SER A 84 -9.02 -16.78 -5.99
N ILE A 85 -9.59 -15.57 -5.93
CA ILE A 85 -9.65 -14.79 -4.70
C ILE A 85 -10.67 -15.46 -3.78
N ASP A 86 -10.22 -16.07 -2.70
CA ASP A 86 -11.09 -16.60 -1.65
C ASP A 86 -11.16 -15.64 -0.45
N SER A 87 -12.13 -15.88 0.43
CA SER A 87 -12.38 -15.05 1.62
C SER A 87 -11.24 -15.10 2.65
N GLU A 88 -10.30 -16.03 2.51
CA GLU A 88 -9.15 -16.15 3.40
C GLU A 88 -8.05 -15.14 3.02
N ILE A 89 -7.90 -14.83 1.73
CA ILE A 89 -7.03 -13.74 1.23
C ILE A 89 -7.57 -12.36 1.61
N GLU A 90 -8.89 -12.17 1.66
CA GLU A 90 -9.53 -10.88 2.04
C GLU A 90 -9.36 -10.54 3.53
N ALA A 91 -9.09 -11.52 4.40
CA ALA A 91 -9.07 -11.37 5.85
C ALA A 91 -7.67 -11.16 6.46
N LEU A 92 -6.62 -11.10 5.62
CA LEU A 92 -5.22 -10.83 6.02
C LEU A 92 -4.92 -9.33 6.10
#